data_AF-H1LJ80-F1
#
_entry.id   AF-H1LJ80-F1
#
_cell.length_a   1.000
_cell.length_b   1.000
_cell.length_c   1.000
_cell.angle_alpha   90.00
_cell.angle_beta   90.00
_cell.angle_gamma   90.00
#
_symmetry.space_group_name_H-M   'P 1'
#
loop_
_entity.id
_entity.type
_entity.pdbx_description
1 polymer ?
#
loop_
_entity_poly.entity_id
_entity_poly.type
_entity_poly.pdbx_seq_one_letter_code
_entity_poly.pdbx_strand_id
1 'polypeptide(L)'
;MATSIGILSILNFTLNVQDAAIPTMILIAIYIFGFAVSWGPICWLMIGEIFPLNVRGVGNSIGSAANWIGNFIVSQFFLELLHVFNNNVGGPFAVFTFFAIVSIFFVIYMVPETRGKSLEEIEMEMRQKAALKAAAKNASSAK
;
A
#
# COMPACT_ATOMS: atom_id res chain seq x y z
N MET A 1 8.90 7.94 2.62
CA MET A 1 8.77 6.83 1.64
C MET A 1 8.20 7.30 0.31
N ALA A 2 6.95 7.77 0.23
CA ALA A 2 6.37 8.25 -1.04
C ALA A 2 7.14 9.45 -1.64
N THR A 3 7.57 10.38 -0.78
CA THR A 3 8.41 11.52 -1.17
C THR A 3 9.77 11.10 -1.71
N SER A 4 10.45 10.15 -1.07
CA SER A 4 11.77 9.71 -1.49
C SER A 4 11.75 8.99 -2.84
N ILE A 5 10.74 8.15 -3.10
CA ILE A 5 10.58 7.49 -4.41
C ILE A 5 10.16 8.47 -5.53
N GLY A 6 9.38 9.51 -5.19
CA GLY A 6 9.07 10.59 -6.13
C GLY A 6 10.30 11.40 -6.53
N ILE A 7 11.16 11.74 -5.55
CA ILE A 7 12.44 12.41 -5.82
C ILE A 7 13.36 11.50 -6.64
N LEU A 8 13.44 10.20 -6.34
CA LEU A 8 14.21 9.22 -7.13
C LEU A 8 13.80 9.21 -8.61
N SER A 9 12.50 9.29 -8.87
CA SER A 9 11.97 9.34 -10.24
C SER A 9 12.49 10.56 -10.99
N ILE A 10 12.29 11.76 -10.43
CA ILE A 10 12.70 13.02 -11.06
C ILE A 10 14.23 13.04 -11.24
N LEU A 11 14.97 12.64 -10.21
CA LEU A 11 16.42 12.66 -10.21
C LEU A 11 17.01 11.76 -11.31
N ASN A 12 16.48 10.54 -11.47
CA ASN A 12 16.98 9.59 -12.48
C ASN A 12 16.51 9.92 -13.92
N PHE A 13 15.50 10.77 -14.09
CA PHE A 13 15.15 11.33 -15.40
C PHE A 13 15.97 12.55 -15.80
N THR A 14 16.53 13.28 -14.82
CA THR A 14 17.16 14.58 -15.05
C THR A 14 18.68 14.54 -15.02
N LEU A 15 19.28 13.67 -14.21
CA LEU A 15 20.72 13.58 -14.04
C LEU A 15 21.32 12.40 -14.81
N ASN A 16 22.60 12.55 -15.17
CA ASN A 16 23.40 11.44 -15.68
C ASN A 16 23.67 10.42 -14.56
N VAL A 17 23.93 9.17 -14.94
CA VAL A 17 24.12 8.04 -14.02
C VAL A 17 25.21 8.32 -12.98
N GLN A 18 26.31 8.95 -13.39
CA GLN A 18 27.46 9.25 -12.52
C GLN A 18 27.10 10.23 -11.41
N ASP A 19 26.34 11.28 -11.74
CA ASP A 19 25.91 12.30 -10.77
C ASP A 19 24.74 11.82 -9.91
N ALA A 20 23.90 10.94 -10.48
CA ALA A 20 22.72 10.39 -9.82
C ALA A 20 23.04 9.29 -8.80
N ALA A 21 24.20 8.62 -8.89
CA ALA A 21 24.50 7.39 -8.16
C ALA A 21 24.41 7.55 -6.63
N ILE A 22 25.14 8.53 -6.05
CA ILE A 22 25.18 8.73 -4.59
C ILE A 22 23.81 9.20 -4.05
N PRO A 23 23.16 10.23 -4.63
CA PRO A 23 21.82 10.64 -4.19
C PRO A 23 20.80 9.50 -4.29
N THR A 24 20.85 8.70 -5.37
CA THR A 24 19.96 7.55 -5.58
C THR A 24 20.12 6.53 -4.45
N MET A 25 21.36 6.18 -4.09
CA MET A 25 21.61 5.24 -2.99
C MET A 25 21.02 5.74 -1.65
N ILE A 26 21.23 7.02 -1.32
CA ILE A 26 20.71 7.61 -0.07
C ILE A 26 19.18 7.59 -0.06
N LEU A 27 18.55 8.00 -1.16
CA LEU A 27 17.09 8.05 -1.27
C LEU A 27 16.45 6.64 -1.24
N ILE A 28 17.12 5.63 -1.81
CA ILE A 28 16.70 4.23 -1.69
C ILE A 28 16.79 3.77 -0.23
N ALA A 29 17.85 4.12 0.50
CA ALA A 29 17.96 3.77 1.92
C ALA A 29 16.83 4.40 2.75
N ILE A 30 16.49 5.66 2.49
CA ILE A 30 15.35 6.36 3.13
C ILE A 30 14.02 5.68 2.76
N TYR A 31 13.86 5.24 1.51
CA TYR A 31 12.69 4.50 1.07
C TYR A 31 12.57 3.17 1.84
N ILE A 32 13.64 2.38 1.91
CA ILE A 32 13.68 1.08 2.61
C ILE A 32 13.39 1.27 4.11
N PHE A 33 14.04 2.24 4.75
CA PHE A 33 13.79 2.56 6.16
C PHE A 33 12.32 2.91 6.39
N GLY A 34 11.77 3.80 5.56
CA GLY A 34 10.36 4.19 5.63
C GLY A 34 9.43 2.99 5.47
N PHE A 35 9.70 2.09 4.53
CA PHE A 35 8.91 0.87 4.35
C PHE A 35 9.00 -0.05 5.58
N ALA A 36 10.20 -0.25 6.13
CA ALA A 36 10.45 -1.14 7.26
C ALA A 36 9.74 -0.70 8.55
N VAL A 37 9.59 0.61 8.78
CA VAL A 37 8.88 1.14 9.97
C VAL A 37 7.38 1.31 9.76
N SER A 38 6.88 1.24 8.51
CA SER A 38 5.47 1.48 8.18
C SER A 38 4.83 0.27 7.52
N TRP A 39 4.77 0.24 6.18
CA TRP A 39 4.05 -0.75 5.39
C TRP A 39 4.46 -2.19 5.69
N GLY A 40 5.74 -2.46 5.98
CA GLY A 40 6.21 -3.79 6.33
C GLY A 40 5.44 -4.39 7.51
N PRO A 41 5.66 -3.92 8.75
CA PRO A 41 5.01 -4.50 9.92
C PRO A 41 3.51 -4.18 10.01
N ILE A 42 3.08 -2.96 9.64
CA ILE A 42 1.70 -2.51 9.87
C ILE A 42 0.71 -3.30 9.01
N CYS A 43 1.02 -3.59 7.74
CA CYS A 43 0.08 -4.31 6.88
C CYS A 43 -0.18 -5.74 7.38
N TRP A 44 0.87 -6.44 7.80
CA TRP A 44 0.73 -7.79 8.35
C TRP A 44 -0.03 -7.82 9.67
N LEU A 45 0.20 -6.81 10.51
CA LEU A 45 -0.54 -6.64 11.77
C LEU A 45 -2.03 -6.34 11.50
N MET A 46 -2.32 -5.40 10.61
CA MET A 46 -3.70 -5.00 10.27
C MET A 46 -4.53 -6.14 9.67
N ILE A 47 -3.94 -6.99 8.82
CA ILE A 47 -4.62 -8.17 8.30
C ILE A 47 -5.05 -9.11 9.44
N GLY A 48 -4.27 -9.19 10.53
CA GLY A 48 -4.62 -9.96 11.72
C GLY A 48 -5.75 -9.33 12.56
N GLU A 49 -5.93 -8.01 12.51
CA GLU A 49 -6.86 -7.26 13.37
C GLU A 49 -8.21 -6.98 12.72
N ILE A 50 -8.24 -6.74 11.40
CA ILE A 50 -9.45 -6.29 10.68
C ILE A 50 -10.49 -7.40 10.55
N PHE A 51 -10.07 -8.66 10.47
CA PHE A 51 -11.01 -9.76 10.27
C PHE A 51 -11.63 -10.27 11.59
N PRO A 52 -12.96 -10.49 11.61
CA PRO A 52 -13.63 -11.03 12.79
C PRO A 52 -13.14 -12.44 13.11
N LEU A 53 -13.18 -12.80 14.39
CA LEU A 53 -12.50 -13.99 14.93
C LEU A 53 -12.85 -15.28 14.19
N ASN A 54 -14.10 -15.43 13.76
CA ASN A 54 -14.61 -16.63 13.11
C ASN A 54 -14.08 -16.87 11.69
N VAL A 55 -13.62 -15.83 10.99
CA VAL A 55 -13.12 -15.92 9.59
C VAL A 55 -11.70 -15.39 9.42
N ARG A 56 -11.05 -14.98 10.52
CA ARG A 56 -9.71 -14.40 10.51
C ARG A 56 -8.68 -15.24 9.79
N GLY A 57 -8.70 -16.56 10.00
CA GLY A 57 -7.80 -17.48 9.30
C GLY A 57 -7.93 -17.38 7.79
N VAL A 58 -9.16 -17.46 7.28
CA VAL A 58 -9.46 -17.35 5.83
C VAL A 58 -9.12 -15.97 5.29
N GLY A 59 -9.52 -14.90 6.01
CA GLY A 59 -9.20 -13.53 5.63
C GLY A 59 -7.69 -13.29 5.52
N ASN A 60 -6.91 -13.80 6.47
CA ASN A 60 -5.46 -13.70 6.46
C ASN A 60 -4.83 -14.49 5.29
N SER A 61 -5.34 -15.69 4.99
CA SER A 61 -4.88 -16.48 3.84
C SER A 61 -5.16 -15.79 2.51
N ILE A 62 -6.36 -15.20 2.34
CA ILE A 62 -6.71 -14.46 1.11
C ILE A 62 -5.84 -13.20 0.99
N GLY A 63 -5.64 -12.45 2.08
CA GLY A 63 -4.77 -11.28 2.09
C GLY A 63 -3.32 -11.63 1.72
N SER A 64 -2.81 -12.74 2.28
CA SER A 64 -1.47 -13.25 1.96
C SER A 64 -1.37 -13.70 0.50
N ALA A 65 -2.37 -14.42 -0.02
CA ALA A 65 -2.40 -14.84 -1.42
C ALA A 65 -2.42 -13.63 -2.36
N ALA A 66 -3.22 -12.60 -2.06
CA ALA A 66 -3.24 -11.36 -2.83
C ALA A 66 -1.88 -10.64 -2.80
N ASN A 67 -1.19 -10.63 -1.65
CA ASN A 67 0.16 -10.09 -1.53
C ASN A 67 1.16 -10.82 -2.44
N TRP A 68 1.15 -12.16 -2.41
CA TRP A 68 2.05 -12.96 -3.25
C TRP A 68 1.75 -12.85 -4.74
N ILE A 69 0.47 -12.76 -5.12
CA ILE A 69 0.08 -12.48 -6.52
C ILE A 69 0.60 -11.12 -6.96
N GLY A 70 0.44 -10.08 -6.13
CA GLY A 70 0.98 -8.75 -6.41
C GLY A 70 2.51 -8.77 -6.57
N ASN A 71 3.21 -9.47 -5.68
CA ASN A 71 4.67 -9.65 -5.77
C ASN A 71 5.07 -10.35 -7.08
N PHE A 72 4.36 -11.42 -7.46
CA PHE A 72 4.60 -12.12 -8.71
C PHE A 72 4.44 -11.20 -9.92
N ILE A 73 3.33 -10.45 -9.99
CA ILE A 73 3.08 -9.50 -11.09
C ILE A 73 4.21 -8.48 -11.17
N VAL A 74 4.53 -7.81 -10.07
CA VAL A 74 5.60 -6.79 -10.08
C VAL A 74 6.92 -7.40 -10.51
N SER A 75 7.30 -8.55 -9.96
CA SER A 75 8.58 -9.21 -10.27
C SER A 75 8.67 -9.68 -11.73
N GLN A 76 7.58 -10.21 -12.29
CA GLN A 76 7.55 -10.66 -13.68
C GLN A 76 7.61 -9.49 -14.68
N PHE A 77 6.86 -8.42 -14.43
CA PHE A 77 6.72 -7.31 -15.37
C PHE A 77 7.71 -6.17 -15.13
N PHE A 78 8.56 -6.23 -14.09
CA PHE A 78 9.48 -5.14 -13.78
C PHE A 78 10.47 -4.85 -14.92
N LEU A 79 11.06 -5.88 -15.55
CA LEU A 79 12.01 -5.69 -16.65
C LEU A 79 11.33 -5.14 -17.91
N GLU A 80 10.11 -5.60 -18.20
CA GLU A 80 9.27 -5.05 -19.28
C GLU A 80 8.96 -3.57 -19.02
N LEU A 81 8.58 -3.23 -17.79
CA LEU A 81 8.33 -1.85 -17.39
C LEU A 81 9.59 -0.98 -17.59
N LEU A 82 10.75 -1.48 -17.17
CA LEU A 82 12.03 -0.79 -17.36
C LEU A 82 12.35 -0.57 -18.85
N HIS A 83 12.07 -1.57 -19.70
CA HIS A 83 12.26 -1.49 -21.14
C HIS A 83 11.36 -0.43 -21.79
N VAL A 84 10.09 -0.32 -21.38
CA VAL A 84 9.15 0.72 -21.84
C VAL A 84 9.69 2.13 -21.58
N PHE A 85 10.48 2.31 -20.52
CA PHE A 85 11.13 3.58 -20.17
C PHE A 85 12.58 3.68 -20.70
N ASN A 86 12.92 2.99 -21.78
CA ASN A 86 14.26 3.00 -22.40
C ASN A 86 15.39 2.62 -21.42
N ASN A 87 15.13 1.67 -20.53
CA ASN A 87 16.03 1.26 -19.46
C ASN A 87 16.38 2.35 -18.43
N ASN A 88 15.59 3.42 -18.35
CA ASN A 88 15.72 4.43 -17.31
C ASN A 88 14.90 4.03 -16.06
N VAL A 89 15.58 3.84 -14.93
CA VAL A 89 14.97 3.47 -13.64
C VAL A 89 14.02 4.53 -13.06
N GLY A 90 14.12 5.78 -13.52
CA GLY A 90 13.19 6.86 -13.19
C GLY A 90 11.75 6.53 -13.55
N GLY A 91 11.53 5.74 -14.60
CA GLY A 91 10.22 5.27 -15.05
C GLY A 91 9.52 4.35 -14.04
N PRO A 92 10.11 3.20 -13.68
CA PRO A 92 9.59 2.36 -12.59
C PRO A 92 9.36 3.13 -11.28
N PHE A 93 10.28 4.04 -10.90
CA PHE A 93 10.08 4.89 -9.72
C PHE A 93 8.88 5.83 -9.86
N ALA A 94 8.59 6.36 -11.05
CA ALA A 94 7.39 7.17 -11.29
C ALA A 94 6.10 6.37 -11.06
N VAL A 95 6.05 5.16 -11.63
CA VAL A 95 4.90 4.25 -11.49
C VAL A 95 4.67 3.88 -10.03
N PHE A 96 5.73 3.52 -9.30
CA PHE A 96 5.61 3.23 -7.87
C PHE A 96 5.28 4.46 -7.03
N THR A 97 5.70 5.66 -7.43
CA THR A 97 5.29 6.92 -6.80
C THR A 97 3.79 7.14 -6.94
N PHE A 98 3.23 6.91 -8.14
CA PHE A 98 1.79 6.98 -8.37
C PHE A 98 1.03 6.03 -7.45
N PHE A 99 1.43 4.75 -7.39
CA PHE A 99 0.80 3.78 -6.48
C PHE A 99 0.97 4.13 -5.01
N ALA A 100 2.11 4.71 -4.60
CA ALA A 100 2.33 5.17 -3.24
C ALA A 100 1.42 6.35 -2.86
N ILE A 101 1.10 7.24 -3.81
CA ILE A 101 0.13 8.33 -3.58
C ILE A 101 -1.29 7.77 -3.48
N VAL A 102 -1.68 6.88 -4.40
CA VAL A 102 -2.99 6.22 -4.38
C VAL A 102 -3.18 5.44 -3.07
N SER A 103 -2.14 4.76 -2.59
CA SER A 103 -2.22 3.99 -1.35
C SER A 103 -2.41 4.88 -0.11
N ILE A 104 -1.85 6.10 -0.09
CA ILE A 104 -2.09 7.07 0.99
C ILE A 104 -3.59 7.42 1.05
N PHE A 105 -4.22 7.72 -0.09
CA PHE A 105 -5.65 8.01 -0.13
C PHE A 105 -6.50 6.80 0.28
N PHE A 106 -6.12 5.60 -0.19
CA PHE A 106 -6.78 4.36 0.22
C PHE A 106 -6.72 4.18 1.74
N VAL A 107 -5.56 4.38 2.37
CA VAL A 107 -5.40 4.25 3.83
C VAL A 107 -6.26 5.27 4.56
N ILE A 108 -6.21 6.55 4.16
CA ILE A 108 -6.95 7.62 4.84
C ILE A 108 -8.47 7.39 4.79
N TYR A 109 -9.00 6.90 3.66
CA TYR A 109 -10.45 6.83 3.48
C TYR A 109 -11.07 5.45 3.69
N MET A 110 -10.32 4.36 3.48
CA MET A 110 -10.86 3.00 3.50
C MET A 110 -10.36 2.15 4.66
N VAL A 111 -9.21 2.48 5.25
CA VAL A 111 -8.62 1.66 6.32
C VAL A 111 -9.04 2.21 7.69
N PRO A 112 -9.69 1.41 8.55
CA PRO A 112 -10.06 1.84 9.89
C PRO A 112 -8.83 1.88 10.82
N GLU A 113 -8.83 2.82 11.76
CA GLU A 113 -7.84 2.89 12.83
C GLU A 113 -8.15 1.84 13.92
N THR A 114 -7.19 0.97 14.18
CA THR A 114 -7.26 -0.13 15.16
C THR A 114 -6.39 0.10 16.39
N ARG A 115 -5.53 1.14 16.39
CA ARG A 115 -4.55 1.37 17.46
C ARG A 115 -5.23 1.56 18.82
N GLY A 116 -4.79 0.75 19.79
CA GLY A 116 -5.21 0.87 21.19
C GLY A 116 -6.60 0.31 21.50
N LYS A 117 -7.19 -0.46 20.56
CA LYS A 117 -8.49 -1.12 20.73
C LYS A 117 -8.31 -2.61 20.94
N SER A 118 -9.25 -3.24 21.65
CA SER A 118 -9.34 -4.70 21.67
C SER A 118 -9.87 -5.23 20.33
N LEU A 119 -9.64 -6.51 20.04
CA LEU A 119 -10.14 -7.15 18.84
C LEU A 119 -11.68 -7.18 18.80
N GLU A 120 -12.31 -7.30 19.96
CA GLU A 120 -13.76 -7.28 20.13
C GLU A 120 -14.33 -5.88 19.85
N GLU A 121 -13.66 -4.82 20.32
CA GLU A 121 -14.05 -3.43 20.05
C GLU A 121 -13.99 -3.12 18.55
N ILE A 122 -12.91 -3.53 17.87
CA ILE A 122 -12.74 -3.37 16.42
C ILE A 122 -13.88 -4.10 15.69
N GLU A 123 -14.18 -5.34 16.06
CA GLU A 123 -15.25 -6.12 15.44
C GLU A 123 -16.63 -5.47 15.64
N MET A 124 -16.95 -4.98 16.84
CA MET A 124 -18.21 -4.29 17.13
C MET A 124 -18.37 -3.00 16.31
N GLU A 125 -17.32 -2.16 16.24
CA GLU A 125 -17.36 -0.92 15.45
C GLU A 125 -17.59 -1.20 13.95
N MET A 126 -16.94 -2.22 13.40
CA MET A 126 -17.11 -2.60 11.99
C MET A 126 -18.53 -3.10 11.72
N ARG A 127 -19.10 -3.93 12.61
CA ARG A 127 -20.49 -4.39 12.50
C ARG A 127 -21.48 -3.24 12.57
N GLN A 128 -21.28 -2.29 13.49
CA GLN A 128 -22.15 -1.13 13.63
C GLN A 128 -22.12 -0.23 12.38
N LYS A 129 -20.92 0.06 11.84
CA LYS A 129 -20.77 0.82 10.59
C LYS A 129 -21.46 0.13 9.41
N ALA A 130 -21.34 -1.20 9.30
CA ALA A 130 -22.01 -1.97 8.25
C ALA A 130 -23.55 -1.90 8.37
N ALA A 131 -24.09 -2.01 9.58
CA ALA A 131 -25.53 -1.92 9.83
C ALA A 131 -26.09 -0.53 9.48
N LEU A 132 -25.40 0.55 9.88
CA LEU A 132 -25.78 1.92 9.53
C LEU A 132 -25.79 2.15 8.01
N LYS A 133 -24.78 1.63 7.31
CA LYS A 133 -24.69 1.74 5.84
C LYS A 133 -25.82 0.97 5.15
N ALA A 134 -26.18 -0.21 5.65
CA ALA A 134 -27.32 -0.98 5.15
C ALA A 134 -28.65 -0.25 5.38
N ALA A 135 -28.86 0.32 6.56
CA ALA A 135 -30.05 1.10 6.89
C ALA A 135 -30.19 2.35 5.98
N ALA A 136 -29.10 3.09 5.77
CA ALA A 136 -29.08 4.26 4.88
C ALA A 136 -29.39 3.88 3.43
N LYS A 137 -28.85 2.75 2.94
CA LYS A 137 -29.14 2.24 1.59
C LYS A 137 -30.62 1.88 1.44
N ASN A 138 -31.21 1.21 2.43
CA ASN A 138 -32.63 0.84 2.41
C ASN A 138 -33.54 2.07 2.46
N ALA A 139 -33.20 3.08 3.26
CA ALA A 139 -33.94 4.34 3.32
C ALA A 139 -33.89 5.14 2.00
N SER A 140 -32.77 5.08 1.28
CA SER A 140 -32.62 5.70 -0.04
C SER A 140 -33.33 4.94 -1.16
N SER A 141 -33.55 3.62 -1.02
CA SER A 141 -34.23 2.79 -2.01
C SER A 141 -35.76 2.76 -1.84
N ALA A 142 -36.27 3.26 -0.71
CA ALA A 142 -37.69 3.33 -0.40
C ALA A 142 -38.34 4.69 -0.74
N LYS A 143 -37.55 5.64 -1.25
CA LYS A 143 -38.00 6.90 -1.85
C LYS A 143 -37.94 6.81 -3.36
#